data_AF-A0A3M1QIR9-F1
#
_entry.id   AF-A0A3M1QIR9-F1
#
_cell.length_a   1.000
_cell.length_b   1.000
_cell.length_c   1.000
_cell.angle_alpha   90.00
_cell.angle_beta   90.00
_cell.angle_gamma   90.00
#
_symmetry.space_group_name_H-M   'P 1'
#
loop_
_entity.id
_entity.type
_entity.pdbx_description
1 polymer ?
#
loop_
_entity_poly.entity_id
_entity_poly.type
_entity_poly.pdbx_seq_one_letter_code
_entity_poly.pdbx_strand_id
1 'polypeptide(L)'
;MDDKFDRNAHHTRVEGTTFRQANARAAMSRMTLSAMLLLALAGCAAQQPRTRPLPSPIINTGHAPPPPRVVARRPPPSSPPKPRLAPPPARKVYTPIHASFVVDPGHGGHDPGAKGVSPRPEKTITLEIARKLADALRDRASSVVMSRGDDTFISLNGRAALAERHRVDLFVSIHADSAPRAGASGATVY
;
A
#
# COMPACT_ATOMS: atom_id res chain seq x y z
N MET A 1 -47.98 10.67 58.17
CA MET A 1 -48.62 10.57 56.84
C MET A 1 -47.50 10.34 55.83
N ASP A 2 -46.68 9.29 55.95
CA ASP A 2 -46.96 7.85 55.74
C ASP A 2 -47.31 7.53 54.29
N ASP A 3 -46.31 7.09 53.53
CA ASP A 3 -46.29 5.86 52.69
C ASP A 3 -44.97 5.84 51.90
N LYS A 4 -43.96 5.04 52.27
CA LYS A 4 -43.77 3.61 51.93
C LYS A 4 -43.98 3.28 50.45
N PHE A 5 -42.87 3.12 49.71
CA PHE A 5 -42.62 1.86 49.01
C PHE A 5 -41.12 1.63 48.81
N ASP A 6 -40.70 0.50 49.36
CA ASP A 6 -39.37 -0.07 49.34
C ASP A 6 -39.38 -1.25 48.35
N ARG A 7 -38.20 -1.58 47.82
CA ARG A 7 -37.84 -2.79 47.03
C ARG A 7 -38.22 -2.81 45.55
N ASN A 8 -37.22 -2.74 44.67
CA ASN A 8 -36.73 -3.97 44.05
C ASN A 8 -35.31 -3.83 43.48
N ALA A 9 -34.34 -4.39 44.21
CA ALA A 9 -33.03 -4.71 43.71
C ALA A 9 -33.06 -6.19 43.27
N HIS A 10 -32.87 -6.45 41.98
CA HIS A 10 -32.52 -7.79 41.52
C HIS A 10 -31.16 -7.76 40.82
N HIS A 11 -30.17 -8.12 41.63
CA HIS A 11 -28.96 -8.81 41.22
C HIS A 11 -29.26 -9.94 40.25
N THR A 12 -28.60 -9.96 39.09
CA THR A 12 -28.21 -11.20 38.43
C THR A 12 -26.76 -11.10 38.01
N ARG A 13 -25.91 -11.78 38.77
CA ARG A 13 -24.48 -11.99 38.56
C ARG A 13 -24.31 -13.32 37.82
N VAL A 14 -23.56 -13.25 36.71
CA VAL A 14 -22.53 -14.19 36.18
C VAL A 14 -22.74 -15.69 36.44
N GLU A 15 -22.79 -16.46 35.34
CA GLU A 15 -21.91 -17.61 34.98
C GLU A 15 -22.02 -17.77 33.44
N GLY A 16 -21.00 -18.07 32.62
CA GLY A 16 -19.79 -18.85 32.84
C GLY A 16 -19.86 -20.13 32.01
N THR A 17 -18.91 -20.33 31.08
CA THR A 17 -18.65 -21.55 30.28
C THR A 17 -19.61 -21.80 29.09
N THR A 18 -19.21 -22.29 27.90
CA THR A 18 -18.12 -23.18 27.52
C THR A 18 -17.72 -22.93 26.06
N PHE A 19 -16.42 -22.87 25.80
CA PHE A 19 -15.81 -22.94 24.47
C PHE A 19 -16.00 -24.38 23.92
N ARG A 20 -16.70 -24.54 22.80
CA ARG A 20 -16.68 -25.80 22.02
C ARG A 20 -16.07 -25.55 20.66
N GLN A 21 -14.80 -25.91 20.58
CA GLN A 21 -14.07 -26.20 19.36
C GLN A 21 -14.73 -27.41 18.68
N ALA A 22 -15.20 -27.25 17.44
CA ALA A 22 -15.57 -28.35 16.56
C ALA A 22 -14.79 -28.22 15.27
N ASN A 23 -13.64 -28.89 15.24
CA ASN A 23 -12.92 -29.20 14.01
C ASN A 23 -13.73 -30.28 13.27
N ALA A 24 -14.25 -29.96 12.08
CA ALA A 24 -14.77 -30.95 11.14
C ALA A 24 -14.05 -30.83 9.80
N ARG A 25 -12.93 -31.55 9.74
CA ARG A 25 -12.38 -32.32 8.62
C ARG A 25 -12.79 -31.90 7.20
N ALA A 26 -11.80 -31.37 6.48
CA ALA A 26 -11.67 -31.56 5.05
C ALA A 26 -11.76 -33.06 4.71
N ALA A 27 -12.64 -33.41 3.77
CA ALA A 27 -12.66 -34.70 3.10
C ALA A 27 -12.88 -34.45 1.61
N MET A 28 -12.03 -35.11 0.84
CA MET A 28 -11.82 -34.92 -0.59
C MET A 28 -13.00 -35.49 -1.40
N SER A 29 -13.35 -34.83 -2.51
CA SER A 29 -13.96 -35.52 -3.64
C SER A 29 -13.12 -35.26 -4.89
N ARG A 30 -12.30 -36.26 -5.20
CA ARG A 30 -11.58 -36.42 -6.48
C ARG A 30 -12.47 -37.26 -7.39
N MET A 31 -12.95 -36.68 -8.48
CA MET A 31 -13.64 -37.34 -9.58
C MET A 31 -13.57 -36.36 -10.76
N THR A 32 -13.12 -36.63 -11.98
CA THR A 32 -12.61 -37.83 -12.64
C THR A 32 -11.86 -37.34 -13.89
N LEU A 33 -10.83 -38.11 -14.26
CA LEU A 33 -10.03 -38.03 -15.47
C LEU A 33 -10.88 -38.08 -16.76
N SER A 34 -10.60 -37.22 -17.73
CA SER A 34 -10.85 -37.50 -19.16
C SER A 34 -9.69 -36.86 -19.94
N ALA A 35 -8.59 -37.58 -20.17
CA ALA A 35 -8.31 -38.30 -21.42
C ALA A 35 -8.40 -37.35 -22.64
N MET A 36 -7.27 -36.74 -22.99
CA MET A 36 -6.43 -37.10 -24.15
C MET A 36 -7.02 -36.68 -25.51
N LEU A 37 -6.46 -35.62 -26.08
CA LEU A 37 -6.23 -35.56 -27.52
C LEU A 37 -4.85 -34.93 -27.78
N LEU A 38 -3.89 -35.81 -28.08
CA LEU A 38 -2.60 -35.47 -28.66
C LEU A 38 -2.80 -35.01 -30.11
N LEU A 39 -2.16 -33.91 -30.49
CA LEU A 39 -1.68 -33.74 -31.86
C LEU A 39 -0.22 -33.31 -31.80
N ALA A 40 0.66 -34.29 -31.99
CA ALA A 40 2.10 -34.11 -32.14
C ALA A 40 2.40 -33.67 -33.58
N LEU A 41 3.14 -32.58 -33.74
CA LEU A 41 3.89 -32.31 -34.97
C LEU A 41 5.38 -32.35 -34.62
N ALA A 42 6.03 -33.29 -35.29
CA ALA A 42 7.44 -33.57 -35.23
C ALA A 42 8.28 -32.43 -35.82
N GLY A 43 9.44 -32.21 -35.21
CA GLY A 43 10.47 -31.29 -35.69
C GLY A 43 11.80 -31.61 -35.02
N CYS A 44 12.39 -32.76 -35.37
CA CYS A 44 13.77 -33.09 -35.04
C CYS A 44 14.72 -32.15 -35.79
N ALA A 45 15.54 -31.40 -35.06
CA ALA A 45 16.78 -30.83 -35.59
C ALA A 45 17.90 -31.17 -34.61
N ALA A 46 18.81 -32.02 -35.07
CA ALA A 46 19.92 -32.58 -34.32
C ALA A 46 20.99 -31.54 -33.97
N GLN A 47 21.60 -31.73 -32.79
CA GLN A 47 22.79 -31.05 -32.29
C GLN A 47 23.97 -31.09 -33.29
N GLN A 48 24.84 -30.07 -33.19
CA GLN A 48 26.27 -30.28 -33.38
C GLN A 48 27.06 -29.75 -32.17
N PRO A 49 27.91 -30.57 -31.53
CA PRO A 49 28.79 -30.13 -30.45
C PRO A 49 30.01 -29.38 -31.05
N ARG A 50 30.20 -28.12 -30.66
CA ARG A 50 31.43 -27.39 -31.01
C ARG A 50 32.57 -27.84 -30.09
N THR A 51 33.54 -28.54 -30.67
CA THR A 51 34.82 -28.92 -30.05
C THR A 51 35.69 -27.69 -29.82
N ARG A 52 36.20 -27.53 -28.60
CA ARG A 52 37.17 -26.48 -28.21
C ARG A 52 38.60 -26.96 -28.54
N PRO A 53 39.40 -26.23 -29.33
CA PRO A 53 40.80 -26.58 -29.53
C PRO A 53 41.66 -26.22 -28.31
N LEU A 54 42.62 -27.10 -28.00
CA LEU A 54 43.66 -26.97 -26.97
C LEU A 54 44.76 -25.97 -27.40
N PRO A 55 45.49 -25.35 -26.44
CA PRO A 55 46.58 -24.43 -26.74
C PRO A 55 47.89 -25.15 -27.08
N SER A 56 48.68 -24.57 -28.00
CA SER A 56 50.05 -25.00 -28.34
C SER A 56 51.11 -24.36 -27.41
N PRO A 57 52.28 -24.99 -27.23
CA PRO A 57 53.29 -24.59 -26.25
C PRO A 57 54.26 -23.48 -26.71
N ILE A 58 54.95 -22.95 -25.70
CA ILE A 58 55.80 -21.75 -25.59
C ILE A 58 57.18 -21.94 -26.23
N ILE A 59 57.78 -20.89 -26.80
CA ILE A 59 59.24 -20.71 -26.81
C ILE A 59 59.58 -19.31 -26.29
N ASN A 60 60.18 -19.28 -25.11
CA ASN A 60 60.69 -18.10 -24.42
C ASN A 60 62.18 -17.95 -24.76
N THR A 61 62.54 -17.04 -25.67
CA THR A 61 63.95 -16.64 -25.84
C THR A 61 64.29 -15.59 -24.79
N GLY A 62 65.12 -15.99 -23.83
CA GLY A 62 65.61 -15.13 -22.76
C GLY A 62 66.28 -13.86 -23.30
N HIS A 63 65.72 -12.71 -22.92
CA HIS A 63 66.43 -11.45 -22.87
C HIS A 63 66.17 -10.88 -21.47
N ALA A 64 67.23 -10.67 -20.71
CA ALA A 64 67.13 -10.08 -19.38
C ALA A 64 66.58 -8.64 -19.50
N PRO A 65 65.54 -8.26 -18.72
CA PRO A 65 65.00 -6.91 -18.78
C PRO A 65 65.97 -5.90 -18.14
N PRO A 66 66.06 -4.66 -18.67
CA PRO A 66 66.82 -3.59 -18.03
C PRO A 66 66.19 -3.19 -16.68
N PRO A 67 66.96 -2.63 -15.73
CA PRO A 67 66.44 -2.24 -14.42
C PRO A 67 65.35 -1.18 -14.54
N PRO A 68 64.31 -1.21 -13.69
CA PRO A 68 63.19 -0.29 -13.78
C PRO A 68 63.63 1.14 -13.44
N ARG A 69 63.40 2.05 -14.38
CA ARG A 69 63.53 3.49 -14.16
C ARG A 69 62.46 3.91 -13.16
N VAL A 70 62.85 4.40 -11.99
CA VAL A 70 61.92 4.98 -11.00
C VAL A 70 61.38 6.28 -11.58
N VAL A 71 60.25 6.20 -12.29
CA VAL A 71 59.49 7.37 -12.71
C VAL A 71 58.72 7.86 -11.48
N ALA A 72 59.06 9.05 -10.99
CA ALA A 72 58.30 9.71 -9.93
C ALA A 72 56.82 9.77 -10.33
N ARG A 73 55.96 9.06 -9.57
CA ARG A 73 54.52 9.04 -9.81
C ARG A 73 53.96 10.42 -9.48
N ARG A 74 53.56 11.18 -10.50
CA ARG A 74 52.80 12.42 -10.33
C ARG A 74 51.47 12.09 -9.62
N PRO A 75 51.07 12.83 -8.56
CA PRO A 75 49.79 12.60 -7.91
C PRO A 75 48.64 12.81 -8.90
N PRO A 76 47.56 12.02 -8.81
CA PRO A 76 46.41 12.16 -9.69
C PRO A 76 45.74 13.54 -9.51
N PRO A 77 45.18 14.13 -10.57
CA PRO A 77 44.45 15.38 -10.47
C PRO A 77 43.23 15.20 -9.53
N SER A 78 43.01 16.18 -8.65
CA SER A 78 41.85 16.21 -7.77
C SER A 78 40.54 16.26 -8.58
N SER A 79 39.56 15.47 -8.15
CA SER A 79 38.24 15.42 -8.78
C SER A 79 37.52 16.79 -8.73
N PRO A 80 36.73 17.15 -9.75
CA PRO A 80 35.97 18.39 -9.73
C PRO A 80 34.99 18.42 -8.55
N PRO A 81 34.69 19.61 -7.98
CA PRO A 81 33.75 19.75 -6.89
C PRO A 81 32.36 19.28 -7.34
N LYS A 82 31.71 18.43 -6.52
CA LYS A 82 30.34 17.98 -6.76
C LYS A 82 29.41 19.20 -6.89
N PRO A 83 28.47 19.21 -7.87
CA PRO A 83 27.48 20.27 -7.99
C PRO A 83 26.71 20.41 -6.67
N ARG A 84 26.72 21.60 -6.09
CA ARG A 84 25.92 21.90 -4.91
C ARG A 84 24.45 21.88 -5.36
N LEU A 85 23.66 20.96 -4.78
CA LEU A 85 22.22 20.91 -5.00
C LEU A 85 21.62 22.28 -4.67
N ALA A 86 20.76 22.80 -5.54
CA ALA A 86 20.02 24.02 -5.26
C ALA A 86 19.24 23.84 -3.94
N PRO A 87 19.15 24.89 -3.10
CA PRO A 87 18.34 24.82 -1.90
C PRO A 87 16.90 24.44 -2.29
N PRO A 88 16.23 23.59 -1.49
CA PRO A 88 14.86 23.20 -1.77
C PRO A 88 13.98 24.45 -1.87
N PRO A 89 12.92 24.42 -2.69
CA PRO A 89 12.01 25.55 -2.81
C PRO A 89 11.52 25.98 -1.43
N ALA A 90 11.44 27.30 -1.21
CA ALA A 90 10.98 27.85 0.05
C ALA A 90 9.62 27.23 0.43
N ARG A 91 9.55 26.66 1.64
CA ARG A 91 8.32 26.04 2.15
C ARG A 91 7.24 27.13 2.22
N LYS A 92 6.10 26.93 1.57
CA LYS A 92 4.97 27.86 1.67
C LYS A 92 4.57 27.96 3.14
N VAL A 93 4.69 29.14 3.72
CA VAL A 93 4.25 29.43 5.09
C VAL A 93 2.75 29.64 5.03
N TYR A 94 2.01 28.68 5.57
CA TYR A 94 0.56 28.80 5.70
C TYR A 94 0.22 29.27 7.11
N THR A 95 -0.87 30.04 7.23
CA THR A 95 -1.47 30.29 8.54
C THR A 95 -1.88 28.96 9.18
N PRO A 96 -1.54 28.74 10.46
CA PRO A 96 -2.01 27.58 11.20
C PRO A 96 -3.55 27.53 11.22
N ILE A 97 -4.07 26.32 11.07
CA ILE A 97 -5.47 25.96 11.27
C ILE A 97 -5.55 25.34 12.67
N HIS A 98 -6.20 26.03 13.60
CA HIS A 98 -6.39 25.55 14.97
C HIS A 98 -7.58 24.60 15.05
N ALA A 99 -7.57 23.53 14.25
CA ALA A 99 -8.59 22.49 14.24
C ALA A 99 -7.95 21.11 14.01
N SER A 100 -8.58 20.09 14.58
CA SER A 100 -8.27 18.67 14.40
C SER A 100 -9.25 18.05 13.42
N PHE A 101 -8.75 17.19 12.54
CA PHE A 101 -9.51 16.60 11.46
C PHE A 101 -9.51 15.08 11.51
N VAL A 102 -10.66 14.46 11.24
CA VAL A 102 -10.70 13.14 10.60
C VAL A 102 -10.92 13.33 9.10
N VAL A 103 -10.05 12.71 8.30
CA VAL A 103 -10.21 12.59 6.85
C VAL A 103 -10.63 11.16 6.53
N ASP A 104 -11.84 10.99 6.04
CA ASP A 104 -12.49 9.70 5.85
C ASP A 104 -12.66 9.37 4.36
N PRO A 105 -11.75 8.59 3.75
CA PRO A 105 -11.99 8.07 2.40
C PRO A 105 -13.10 7.01 2.44
N GLY A 106 -14.22 7.29 1.76
CA GLY A 106 -15.37 6.40 1.65
C GLY A 106 -15.01 5.01 1.11
N HIS A 107 -15.86 4.01 1.41
CA HIS A 107 -15.70 2.61 0.98
C HIS A 107 -14.38 1.97 1.45
N GLY A 108 -13.94 0.88 0.80
CA GLY A 108 -12.69 0.18 1.09
C GLY A 108 -12.86 -1.34 1.20
N GLY A 109 -11.78 -2.10 0.98
CA GLY A 109 -11.79 -3.55 1.09
C GLY A 109 -12.82 -4.19 0.14
N HIS A 110 -13.76 -4.94 0.71
CA HIS A 110 -14.82 -5.61 -0.06
C HIS A 110 -15.86 -4.66 -0.66
N ASP A 111 -15.91 -3.41 -0.20
CA ASP A 111 -16.83 -2.39 -0.71
C ASP A 111 -16.10 -1.50 -1.72
N PRO A 112 -16.36 -1.66 -3.03
CA PRO A 112 -15.72 -0.84 -4.06
C PRO A 112 -16.30 0.58 -4.15
N GLY A 113 -17.50 0.82 -3.61
CA GLY A 113 -18.31 1.98 -3.95
C GLY A 113 -18.77 2.00 -5.41
N ALA A 114 -19.07 3.19 -5.91
CA ALA A 114 -19.50 3.42 -7.28
C ALA A 114 -18.47 2.92 -8.30
N LYS A 115 -18.99 2.38 -9.41
CA LYS A 115 -18.21 1.95 -10.57
C LYS A 115 -18.69 2.77 -11.77
N GLY A 116 -17.80 3.58 -12.33
CA GLY A 116 -18.06 4.37 -13.53
C GLY A 116 -17.51 3.72 -14.78
N VAL A 117 -17.38 4.51 -15.85
CA VAL A 117 -16.67 4.13 -17.08
C VAL A 117 -15.18 3.87 -16.86
N SER A 118 -14.62 4.46 -15.81
CA SER A 118 -13.25 4.22 -15.38
C SER A 118 -13.13 2.82 -14.77
N PRO A 119 -12.04 2.08 -15.05
CA PRO A 119 -11.79 0.79 -14.40
C PRO A 119 -11.46 0.95 -12.89
N ARG A 120 -11.28 2.18 -12.42
CA ARG A 120 -10.94 2.48 -11.03
C ARG A 120 -12.22 2.61 -10.20
N PRO A 121 -12.41 1.79 -9.15
CA PRO A 121 -13.55 1.92 -8.26
C PRO A 121 -13.43 3.16 -7.38
N GLU A 122 -14.56 3.68 -6.92
CA GLU A 122 -14.66 4.85 -6.04
C GLU A 122 -13.69 4.77 -4.86
N LYS A 123 -13.61 3.62 -4.17
CA LYS A 123 -12.72 3.41 -3.01
C LYS A 123 -11.25 3.79 -3.25
N THR A 124 -10.79 3.66 -4.50
CA THR A 124 -9.41 3.97 -4.88
C THR A 124 -9.26 5.48 -5.08
N ILE A 125 -10.22 6.11 -5.74
CA ILE A 125 -10.25 7.54 -6.00
C ILE A 125 -10.34 8.31 -4.67
N THR A 126 -11.24 7.90 -3.78
CA THR A 126 -11.44 8.53 -2.47
C THR A 126 -10.17 8.43 -1.61
N LEU A 127 -9.49 7.28 -1.61
CA LEU A 127 -8.23 7.10 -0.88
C LEU A 127 -7.12 8.03 -1.39
N GLU A 128 -7.00 8.22 -2.71
CA GLU A 128 -5.99 9.11 -3.28
C GLU A 128 -6.26 10.58 -2.94
N ILE A 129 -7.51 11.01 -3.03
CA ILE A 129 -7.89 12.38 -2.65
C ILE A 129 -7.67 12.60 -1.16
N ALA A 130 -8.09 11.65 -0.31
CA ALA A 130 -7.92 11.72 1.14
C ALA A 130 -6.45 11.81 1.56
N ARG A 131 -5.55 11.05 0.94
CA ARG A 131 -4.10 11.14 1.21
C ARG A 131 -3.57 12.54 0.88
N LYS A 132 -3.92 13.07 -0.29
CA LYS A 132 -3.51 14.44 -0.70
C LYS A 132 -4.05 15.49 0.26
N LEU A 133 -5.30 15.38 0.70
CA LEU A 133 -5.89 16.29 1.68
C LEU A 133 -5.17 16.19 3.02
N ALA A 134 -4.97 14.97 3.52
CA ALA A 134 -4.28 14.75 4.79
C ALA A 134 -2.84 15.32 4.76
N ASP A 135 -2.10 15.08 3.69
CA ASP A 135 -0.75 15.63 3.49
C ASP A 135 -0.76 17.16 3.50
N ALA A 136 -1.72 17.78 2.82
CA ALA A 136 -1.87 19.24 2.78
C ALA A 136 -2.26 19.84 4.15
N LEU A 137 -2.95 19.08 5.00
CA LEU A 137 -3.38 19.51 6.33
C LEU A 137 -2.31 19.30 7.41
N ARG A 138 -1.44 18.29 7.30
CA ARG A 138 -0.46 17.94 8.36
C ARG A 138 0.45 19.09 8.80
N ASP A 139 0.78 20.00 7.88
CA ASP A 139 1.65 21.15 8.17
C ASP A 139 0.90 22.35 8.76
N ARG A 140 -0.44 22.26 8.86
CA ARG A 140 -1.31 23.40 9.15
C ARG A 140 -2.28 23.13 10.30
N ALA A 141 -2.81 21.92 10.39
CA ALA A 141 -3.82 21.52 11.37
C ALA A 141 -3.18 21.15 12.71
N SER A 142 -3.99 21.16 13.78
CA SER A 142 -3.57 20.68 15.10
C SER A 142 -3.39 19.16 15.14
N SER A 143 -4.23 18.43 14.40
CA SER A 143 -4.15 16.98 14.25
C SER A 143 -4.88 16.54 12.99
N VAL A 144 -4.39 15.47 12.35
CA VAL A 144 -5.03 14.87 11.17
C VAL A 144 -4.99 13.35 11.33
N VAL A 145 -6.16 12.74 11.41
CA VAL A 145 -6.33 11.28 11.47
C VAL A 145 -7.06 10.82 10.22
N MET A 146 -6.59 9.77 9.57
CA MET A 146 -7.33 9.15 8.47
C MET A 146 -8.15 7.98 9.00
N SER A 147 -9.38 7.78 8.50
CA SER A 147 -10.16 6.60 8.90
C SER A 147 -9.48 5.31 8.46
N ARG A 148 -9.03 5.26 7.21
CA ARG A 148 -8.18 4.19 6.65
C ARG A 148 -7.01 4.79 5.87
N GLY A 149 -5.84 4.17 6.01
CA GLY A 149 -4.63 4.52 5.25
C GLY A 149 -4.41 3.69 4.00
N ASP A 150 -5.17 2.60 3.82
CA ASP A 150 -5.04 1.59 2.78
C ASP A 150 -6.42 1.10 2.29
N ASP A 151 -6.45 0.01 1.52
CA ASP A 151 -7.67 -0.59 0.99
C ASP A 151 -8.38 -1.51 2.00
N THR A 152 -8.59 -1.02 3.22
CA THR A 152 -9.32 -1.72 4.28
C THR A 152 -10.75 -1.22 4.37
N PHE A 153 -11.70 -2.13 4.60
CA PHE A 153 -13.09 -1.76 4.88
C PHE A 153 -13.24 -1.28 6.33
N ILE A 154 -13.92 -0.15 6.52
CA ILE A 154 -14.34 0.34 7.84
C ILE A 154 -15.84 0.59 7.81
N SER A 155 -16.55 0.05 8.79
CA SER A 155 -18.00 0.25 8.94
C SER A 155 -18.33 1.71 9.23
N LEU A 156 -19.54 2.15 8.87
CA LEU A 156 -20.00 3.52 9.14
C LEU A 156 -19.90 3.88 10.63
N ASN A 157 -20.34 2.97 11.52
CA ASN A 157 -20.21 3.14 12.96
C ASN A 157 -18.74 3.22 13.40
N GLY A 158 -17.84 2.45 12.78
CA GLY A 158 -16.41 2.51 13.05
C GLY A 158 -15.79 3.86 12.70
N ARG A 159 -16.24 4.47 11.59
CA ARG A 159 -15.82 5.81 11.14
C ARG A 159 -16.30 6.89 12.10
N ALA A 160 -17.57 6.87 12.48
CA ALA A 160 -18.13 7.81 13.46
C ALA A 160 -17.43 7.67 14.83
N ALA A 161 -17.26 6.44 15.30
CA ALA A 161 -16.59 6.18 16.57
C ALA A 161 -15.11 6.63 16.56
N LEU A 162 -14.44 6.67 15.40
CA LEU A 162 -13.10 7.23 15.30
C LEU A 162 -13.10 8.74 15.57
N ALA A 163 -14.03 9.47 14.97
CA ALA A 163 -14.19 10.92 15.18
C ALA A 163 -14.41 11.24 16.67
N GLU A 164 -15.33 10.51 17.31
CA GLU A 164 -15.65 10.62 18.73
C GLU A 164 -14.45 10.32 19.63
N ARG A 165 -13.74 9.21 19.37
CA ARG A 165 -12.55 8.83 20.16
C ARG A 165 -11.43 9.84 20.07
N HIS A 166 -11.23 10.45 18.90
CA HIS A 166 -10.18 11.45 18.69
C HIS A 166 -10.62 12.87 19.06
N ARG A 167 -11.90 13.09 19.39
CA ARG A 167 -12.48 14.42 19.68
C ARG A 167 -12.09 15.46 18.65
N VAL A 168 -12.24 15.11 17.37
CA VAL A 168 -11.89 16.02 16.28
C VAL A 168 -12.91 17.13 16.13
N ASP A 169 -12.45 18.30 15.69
CA ASP A 169 -13.32 19.45 15.42
C ASP A 169 -14.09 19.25 14.11
N LEU A 170 -13.48 18.57 13.14
CA LEU A 170 -14.05 18.35 11.81
C LEU A 170 -13.89 16.91 11.35
N PHE A 171 -14.97 16.35 10.81
CA PHE A 171 -14.98 15.07 10.11
C PHE A 171 -15.28 15.34 8.63
N VAL A 172 -14.37 14.95 7.74
CA VAL A 172 -14.49 15.16 6.30
C VAL A 172 -14.54 13.82 5.61
N SER A 173 -15.74 13.41 5.17
CA SER A 173 -15.90 12.21 4.34
C SER A 173 -15.76 12.56 2.86
N ILE A 174 -15.02 11.75 2.12
CA ILE A 174 -14.74 11.94 0.70
C ILE A 174 -15.33 10.78 -0.08
N HIS A 175 -16.23 11.13 -1.01
CA HIS A 175 -16.91 10.23 -1.91
C HIS A 175 -16.78 10.72 -3.37
N ALA A 176 -16.94 9.78 -4.30
CA ALA A 176 -17.02 10.04 -5.74
C ALA A 176 -18.21 9.27 -6.30
N ASP A 177 -19.39 9.65 -5.81
CA ASP A 177 -20.67 9.00 -6.09
C ASP A 177 -21.00 8.94 -7.58
N SER A 178 -22.03 8.13 -7.90
CA SER A 178 -22.63 8.09 -9.23
C SER A 178 -24.01 8.74 -9.24
N ALA A 179 -24.37 9.36 -10.36
CA ALA A 179 -25.72 9.87 -10.60
C ALA A 179 -26.41 9.09 -11.74
N PRO A 180 -27.75 8.97 -11.72
CA PRO A 180 -28.50 8.29 -12.80
C PRO A 180 -28.34 8.97 -14.17
N ARG A 181 -28.15 10.29 -14.18
CA ARG A 181 -27.96 11.06 -15.42
C ARG A 181 -26.49 10.98 -15.85
N ALA A 182 -26.22 10.36 -17.00
CA ALA A 182 -24.85 10.17 -17.51
C ALA A 182 -24.04 11.47 -17.70
N GLY A 183 -24.71 12.61 -17.88
CA GLY A 183 -24.06 13.93 -18.00
C GLY A 183 -23.95 14.72 -16.70
N ALA A 184 -24.32 14.16 -15.55
CA ALA A 184 -24.14 14.85 -14.27
C ALA A 184 -22.65 14.87 -13.90
N SER A 185 -22.14 16.06 -13.58
CA SER A 185 -20.76 16.28 -13.19
C SER A 185 -20.68 17.52 -12.29
N GLY A 186 -19.64 17.58 -11.47
CA GLY A 186 -19.42 18.67 -10.51
C GLY A 186 -19.00 18.14 -9.15
N ALA A 187 -18.71 19.07 -8.24
CA ALA A 187 -18.47 18.77 -6.83
C ALA A 187 -19.71 19.14 -6.01
N THR A 188 -19.99 18.35 -4.98
CA THR A 188 -21.08 18.55 -4.03
C THR A 188 -20.56 18.45 -2.59
N VAL A 189 -21.27 19.09 -1.66
CA VAL A 189 -21.02 19.02 -0.22
C VAL A 189 -22.37 18.79 0.46
N TYR A 190 -22.40 17.91 1.48
CA TYR A 190 -23.59 17.51 2.23
C TYR A 190 -23.44 17.87 3.71
#